data_AF-A0A0K0DMD3-F1
#
_entry.id   AF-A0A0K0DMD3-F1
#
_cell.length_a   1.000
_cell.length_b   1.000
_cell.length_c   1.000
_cell.angle_alpha   90.00
_cell.angle_beta   90.00
_cell.angle_gamma   90.00
#
_symmetry.space_group_name_H-M   'P 1'
#
loop_
_entity.id
_entity.type
_entity.pdbx_description
1 polymer ?
#
loop_
_entity_poly.entity_id
_entity_poly.type
_entity_poly.pdbx_seq_one_letter_code
_entity_poly.pdbx_strand_id
1 'polypeptide(L)'
;MRSHSTTIFRYPTEKHLLESGLINREEMELFRKIQVNVDPHQKWFVPINWIQTMMIRCFERGTLSHTNELRVLLDALEKYRNGFFQLFIYDWIAIPLVYTQVSTISVYGYFAFALIGRQFPSQNEYREVVDLYVPVFTILQFLFYVGWLKVGEDLMFPFGADDEDFEFNYILERNLEMAYLIVDDLHNQVPPVYVESLDDKVKLMHTKASIQLSNHPQRQHLRKYKLDPGAMKISRKPSLRKGNTIDLNIFFQRHFLSKKFTSY
;
A
#
# COMPACT_ATOMS: atom_id res chain seq x y z
N MET A 1 3.94 13.27 14.59
CA MET A 1 2.67 13.91 14.20
C MET A 1 2.42 15.16 15.05
N ARG A 2 3.39 16.08 15.10
CA ARG A 2 3.29 17.29 15.93
C ARG A 2 3.35 18.59 15.13
N SER A 3 3.34 18.55 13.80
CA SER A 3 3.57 19.77 13.02
C SER A 3 2.30 20.38 12.39
N HIS A 4 1.31 19.60 11.91
CA HIS A 4 0.19 20.20 11.14
C HIS A 4 -1.20 19.58 11.34
N SER A 5 -1.39 18.66 12.29
CA SER A 5 -2.63 17.87 12.36
C SER A 5 -3.74 18.50 13.22
N THR A 6 -4.98 18.45 12.72
CA THR A 6 -6.26 18.70 13.44
C THR A 6 -6.29 18.11 14.85
N THR A 7 -5.55 17.02 15.08
CA THR A 7 -5.34 16.39 16.38
C THR A 7 -4.70 17.30 17.44
N ILE A 8 -3.80 18.22 17.06
CA ILE A 8 -3.16 19.18 17.99
C ILE A 8 -4.19 20.18 18.50
N PHE A 9 -5.11 20.61 17.65
CA PHE A 9 -6.21 21.48 18.06
C PHE A 9 -7.15 20.77 19.03
N ARG A 10 -7.33 19.46 18.88
CA ARG A 10 -8.15 18.64 19.78
C ARG A 10 -7.48 18.31 21.11
N TYR A 11 -6.18 18.02 21.12
CA TYR A 11 -5.42 17.68 22.32
C TYR A 11 -4.16 18.56 22.48
N PRO A 12 -4.31 19.86 22.83
CA PRO A 12 -3.19 20.79 22.86
C PRO A 12 -2.22 20.52 24.02
N THR A 13 -2.74 20.00 25.14
CA THR A 13 -1.95 19.74 26.35
C THR A 13 -2.21 18.33 26.88
N GLU A 14 -1.25 17.80 27.63
CA GLU A 14 -1.38 16.50 28.31
C GLU A 14 -2.62 16.42 29.22
N LYS A 15 -3.12 17.54 29.73
CA LYS A 15 -4.36 17.57 30.55
C LYS A 15 -5.59 17.15 29.75
N HIS A 16 -5.67 17.54 28.49
CA HIS A 16 -6.78 17.16 27.60
C HIS A 16 -6.78 15.66 27.30
N LEU A 17 -5.60 15.01 27.30
CA LEU A 17 -5.52 13.55 27.19
C LEU A 17 -6.10 12.85 28.42
N LEU A 18 -5.90 13.44 29.61
CA LEU A 18 -6.44 12.92 30.86
C LEU A 18 -7.94 13.16 31.00
N GLU A 19 -8.41 14.35 30.60
CA GLU A 19 -9.85 14.70 30.60
C GLU A 19 -10.64 13.90 29.56
N SER A 20 -10.04 13.55 28.42
CA SER A 20 -10.66 12.69 27.41
C SER A 20 -10.66 11.20 27.77
N GLY A 21 -10.01 10.81 28.86
CA GLY A 21 -9.94 9.41 29.29
C GLY A 21 -9.00 8.53 28.47
N LEU A 22 -8.17 9.11 27.59
CA LEU A 22 -7.17 8.36 26.80
C LEU A 22 -5.98 7.87 27.64
N ILE A 23 -5.71 8.53 28.77
CA ILE A 23 -4.63 8.18 29.68
C ILE A 23 -5.07 8.36 31.13
N ASN A 24 -4.73 7.39 31.97
CA ASN A 24 -5.04 7.43 33.39
C ASN A 24 -4.10 8.35 34.17
N ARG A 25 -4.50 8.74 35.38
CA ARG A 25 -3.69 9.59 36.27
C ARG A 25 -2.33 8.96 36.60
N GLU A 26 -2.33 7.66 36.91
CA GLU A 26 -1.11 6.91 37.23
C GLU A 26 -0.18 6.79 36.03
N GLU A 27 -0.75 6.51 34.85
CA GLU A 27 -0.01 6.45 33.58
C GLU A 27 0.60 7.81 33.23
N MET A 28 -0.14 8.91 33.46
CA MET A 28 0.36 10.26 33.27
C MET A 28 1.55 10.59 34.18
N GLU A 29 1.52 10.16 35.44
CA GLU A 29 2.65 10.34 36.35
C GLU A 29 3.89 9.57 35.88
N LEU A 30 3.74 8.33 35.43
CA LEU A 30 4.83 7.54 34.86
C LEU A 30 5.37 8.19 33.57
N PHE A 31 4.49 8.67 32.71
CA PHE A 31 4.84 9.32 31.45
C PHE A 31 5.68 10.59 31.65
N ARG A 32 5.38 11.36 32.70
CA ARG A 32 6.13 12.57 33.07
C ARG A 32 7.50 12.27 33.68
N LYS A 33 7.62 11.17 34.42
CA LYS A 33 8.90 10.73 35.01
C LYS A 33 9.92 10.33 33.93
N ILE A 34 9.46 9.86 32.78
CA ILE A 34 10.34 9.49 31.66
C ILE A 34 10.94 10.75 31.05
N GLN A 35 12.27 10.89 31.11
CA GLN A 35 13.00 11.98 30.46
C GLN A 35 13.74 11.45 29.23
N VAL A 36 13.50 12.10 28.09
CA VAL A 36 14.23 11.86 26.84
C VAL A 36 15.17 13.03 26.65
N ASN A 37 16.48 12.78 26.75
CA ASN A 37 17.50 13.83 26.79
C ASN A 37 17.70 14.53 25.44
N VAL A 38 17.48 13.82 24.33
CA VAL A 38 17.74 14.32 22.97
C VAL A 38 16.52 15.07 22.41
N ASP A 39 15.34 14.49 22.53
CA ASP A 39 14.09 15.13 22.13
C ASP A 39 12.98 14.83 23.17
N PRO A 40 12.75 15.75 24.12
CA PRO A 40 11.73 15.61 25.17
C PRO A 40 10.31 15.41 24.63
N HIS A 41 10.06 15.77 23.37
CA HIS A 41 8.75 15.73 22.74
C HIS A 41 8.43 14.38 22.07
N GLN A 42 9.42 13.51 21.89
CA GLN A 42 9.25 12.19 21.23
C GLN A 42 9.04 11.06 22.24
N LYS A 43 7.87 11.03 22.88
CA LYS A 43 7.48 9.96 23.83
C LYS A 43 6.40 9.00 23.28
N TRP A 44 6.11 9.05 21.98
CA TRP A 44 5.03 8.29 21.35
C TRP A 44 5.19 6.76 21.47
N PHE A 45 6.42 6.26 21.62
CA PHE A 45 6.70 4.82 21.75
C PHE A 45 6.45 4.27 23.17
N VAL A 46 6.27 5.13 24.17
CA VAL A 46 6.14 4.73 25.58
C VAL A 46 4.93 3.82 25.81
N PRO A 47 3.70 4.15 25.34
CA PRO A 47 2.56 3.26 25.49
C PRO A 47 2.74 1.91 24.78
N ILE A 48 3.40 1.89 23.61
CA ILE A 48 3.68 0.65 22.88
C ILE A 48 4.59 -0.27 23.71
N ASN A 49 5.59 0.30 24.39
CA ASN A 49 6.46 -0.46 25.29
C ASN A 49 5.71 -0.99 26.53
N TRP A 50 4.75 -0.22 27.06
CA TRP A 50 3.89 -0.70 28.14
C TRP A 50 3.01 -1.87 27.71
N ILE A 51 2.43 -1.81 26.51
CA ILE A 51 1.65 -2.90 25.92
C ILE A 51 2.51 -4.16 25.77
N GLN A 52 3.73 -4.04 25.24
CA GLN A 52 4.66 -5.17 25.11
C GLN A 52 4.96 -5.80 26.47
N THR A 53 5.19 -4.97 27.50
CA THR A 53 5.44 -5.46 28.87
C THR A 53 4.21 -6.13 29.48
N MET A 54 3.01 -5.60 29.22
CA MET A 54 1.75 -6.22 29.63
C MET A 54 1.55 -7.60 29.01
N MET A 55 1.82 -7.76 27.71
CA MET A 55 1.74 -9.07 27.05
C MET A 55 2.64 -10.12 27.69
N ILE A 56 3.88 -9.75 28.04
CA ILE A 56 4.82 -10.64 28.74
C ILE A 56 4.29 -11.03 30.13
N ARG A 57 3.77 -10.06 30.90
CA ARG A 57 3.18 -10.35 32.22
C ARG A 57 1.94 -11.23 32.13
N CYS A 58 1.11 -11.08 31.11
CA CYS A 58 -0.05 -11.95 30.86
C CYS A 58 0.37 -13.39 30.54
N PHE A 59 1.50 -13.57 29.84
CA PHE A 59 2.09 -14.88 29.61
C PHE A 59 2.66 -15.50 30.90
N GLU A 60 3.40 -14.75 31.70
CA GLU A 60 3.93 -15.22 32.99
C GLU A 60 2.82 -15.60 33.99
N ARG A 61 1.67 -14.90 33.94
CA ARG A 61 0.48 -15.20 34.75
C ARG A 61 -0.32 -16.41 34.27
N GLY A 62 0.04 -17.00 33.12
CA GLY A 62 -0.67 -18.14 32.55
C GLY A 62 -2.01 -17.80 31.88
N THR A 63 -2.30 -16.52 31.63
CA THR A 63 -3.49 -16.11 30.85
C THR A 63 -3.33 -16.49 29.37
N LEU A 64 -2.11 -16.37 28.86
CA LEU A 64 -1.70 -16.92 27.56
C LEU A 64 -1.07 -18.27 27.79
N SER A 65 -1.64 -19.33 27.20
CA SER A 65 -1.22 -20.70 27.49
C SER A 65 -0.06 -21.15 26.61
N HIS A 66 0.02 -20.65 25.38
CA HIS A 66 0.98 -21.13 24.40
C HIS A 66 1.96 -20.03 23.96
N THR A 67 3.25 -20.37 23.88
CA THR A 67 4.30 -19.45 23.41
C THR A 67 4.03 -18.91 22.00
N ASN A 68 3.36 -19.69 21.16
CA ASN A 68 2.96 -19.26 19.82
C ASN A 68 1.93 -18.11 19.86
N GLU A 69 1.02 -18.08 20.82
CA GLU A 69 0.04 -16.99 20.99
C GLU A 69 0.75 -15.69 21.33
N LEU A 70 1.70 -15.73 22.28
CA LEU A 70 2.53 -14.58 22.63
C LEU A 70 3.32 -14.08 21.42
N ARG A 71 3.92 -14.98 20.64
CA ARG A 71 4.66 -14.62 19.42
C ARG A 71 3.76 -13.89 18.41
N VAL A 72 2.56 -14.42 18.15
CA VAL A 72 1.61 -13.80 17.20
C VAL A 72 1.22 -12.39 17.66
N LEU A 73 0.99 -12.19 18.96
CA LEU A 73 0.68 -10.87 19.52
C LEU A 73 1.86 -9.89 19.42
N LEU A 74 3.09 -10.35 19.72
CA LEU A 74 4.30 -9.53 19.59
C LEU A 74 4.58 -9.15 18.13
N ASP A 75 4.44 -10.10 17.20
CA ASP A 75 4.60 -9.86 15.76
C ASP A 75 3.54 -8.86 15.25
N ALA A 76 2.30 -8.91 15.77
CA ALA A 76 1.25 -7.94 15.45
C ALA A 76 1.55 -6.55 16.03
N LEU A 77 2.06 -6.48 17.26
CA LEU A 77 2.48 -5.22 17.89
C LEU A 77 3.65 -4.58 17.15
N GLU A 78 4.61 -5.37 16.68
CA GLU A 78 5.73 -4.88 15.89
C GLU A 78 5.25 -4.28 14.56
N LYS A 79 4.32 -4.94 13.85
CA LYS A 79 3.70 -4.40 12.63
C LYS A 79 2.99 -3.07 12.91
N TYR A 80 2.25 -2.98 14.01
CA TYR A 80 1.59 -1.74 14.42
C TYR A 80 2.58 -0.61 14.73
N ARG A 81 3.66 -0.93 15.47
CA ARG A 81 4.75 0.02 15.75
C ARG A 81 5.43 0.51 14.47
N ASN A 82 5.69 -0.39 13.53
CA ASN A 82 6.31 -0.05 12.25
C ASN A 82 5.41 0.86 11.42
N GLY A 83 4.08 0.67 11.46
CA GLY A 83 3.12 1.58 10.83
C GLY A 83 3.22 3.01 11.38
N PHE A 84 3.23 3.18 12.70
CA PHE A 84 3.44 4.50 13.32
C PHE A 84 4.81 5.10 13.05
N PHE A 85 5.85 4.26 13.00
CA PHE A 85 7.19 4.72 12.68
C PHE A 85 7.29 5.25 11.25
N GLN A 86 6.64 4.60 10.27
CA GLN A 86 6.55 5.12 8.91
C GLN A 86 5.84 6.49 8.89
N LEU A 87 4.72 6.61 9.60
CA LEU A 87 3.99 7.86 9.73
C LEU A 87 4.84 8.99 10.34
N PHE A 88 5.67 8.64 11.32
CA PHE A 88 6.64 9.56 11.91
C PHE A 88 7.76 9.95 10.93
N ILE A 89 8.26 9.00 10.12
CA ILE A 89 9.24 9.31 9.08
C ILE A 89 8.66 10.27 8.03
N TYR A 90 7.41 10.08 7.61
CA TYR A 90 6.77 10.98 6.65
C TYR A 90 6.59 12.41 7.20
N ASP A 91 6.32 12.57 8.50
CA ASP A 91 6.26 13.88 9.18
C ASP A 91 7.67 14.50 9.38
N TRP A 92 8.69 13.67 9.62
CA TRP A 92 10.06 14.14 9.83
C TRP A 92 10.74 14.52 8.51
N ILE A 93 10.71 13.63 7.52
CA ILE A 93 11.40 13.80 6.25
C ILE A 93 10.43 14.48 5.26
N ALA A 94 10.34 15.80 5.37
CA ALA A 94 9.62 16.61 4.39
C ALA A 94 10.34 16.59 3.03
N ILE A 95 9.56 16.78 1.95
CA ILE A 95 10.11 16.97 0.61
C ILE A 95 11.06 18.19 0.64
N PRO A 96 12.29 18.07 0.10
CA PRO A 96 13.24 19.18 0.08
C PRO A 96 12.61 20.44 -0.51
N LEU A 97 12.72 21.55 0.22
CA LEU A 97 12.10 22.83 -0.15
C LEU A 97 12.51 23.30 -1.56
N VAL A 98 13.72 22.96 -2.00
CA VAL A 98 14.21 23.30 -3.34
C VAL A 98 13.36 22.67 -4.45
N TYR A 99 12.80 21.48 -4.25
CA TYR A 99 11.99 20.80 -5.27
C TYR A 99 10.65 21.50 -5.49
N THR A 100 9.98 21.91 -4.42
CA THR A 100 8.75 22.69 -4.52
C THR A 100 9.03 24.05 -5.12
N GLN A 101 10.07 24.74 -4.64
CA GLN A 101 10.48 26.05 -5.18
C GLN A 101 10.79 26.01 -6.67
N VAL A 102 11.57 25.04 -7.15
CA VAL A 102 11.91 24.91 -8.58
C VAL A 102 10.65 24.67 -9.42
N SER A 103 9.72 23.85 -8.95
CA SER A 103 8.45 23.59 -9.63
C SER A 103 7.60 24.86 -9.73
N THR A 104 7.42 25.59 -8.62
CA THR A 104 6.67 26.84 -8.55
C THR A 104 7.28 27.91 -9.44
N ILE A 105 8.61 28.10 -9.39
CA ILE A 105 9.32 29.07 -10.24
C ILE A 105 9.17 28.72 -11.71
N SER A 106 9.22 27.44 -12.09
CA SER A 106 9.08 27.00 -13.48
C SER A 106 7.69 27.30 -14.04
N VAL A 107 6.63 26.97 -13.29
CA VAL A 107 5.25 27.20 -13.72
C VAL A 107 4.93 28.70 -13.77
N TYR A 108 5.26 29.46 -12.72
CA TYR A 108 5.01 30.90 -12.68
C TYR A 108 5.89 31.68 -13.66
N GLY A 109 7.14 31.26 -13.84
CA GLY A 109 8.04 31.85 -14.84
C GLY A 109 7.51 31.66 -16.26
N TYR A 110 7.03 30.46 -16.60
CA TYR A 110 6.37 30.19 -17.89
C TYR A 110 5.19 31.14 -18.14
N PHE A 111 4.32 31.30 -17.14
CA PHE A 111 3.15 32.19 -17.29
C PHE A 111 3.50 33.68 -17.29
N ALA A 112 4.56 34.09 -16.58
CA ALA A 112 5.04 35.48 -16.65
C ALA A 112 5.45 35.86 -18.08
N PHE A 113 6.18 34.99 -18.78
CA PHE A 113 6.52 35.22 -20.19
C PHE A 113 5.32 35.05 -21.12
N ALA A 114 4.45 34.07 -20.88
CA ALA A 114 3.25 33.85 -21.68
C ALA A 114 2.27 35.05 -21.61
N LEU A 115 2.21 35.74 -20.47
CA LEU A 115 1.36 36.92 -20.27
C LEU A 115 1.78 38.10 -21.16
N ILE A 116 3.07 38.21 -21.46
CA ILE A 116 3.61 39.23 -22.39
C ILE A 116 3.54 38.71 -23.83
N GLY A 117 3.97 37.47 -24.08
CA GLY A 117 4.13 36.92 -25.42
C GLY A 117 2.83 36.51 -26.12
N ARG A 118 1.72 36.36 -25.39
CA ARG A 118 0.41 35.97 -25.94
C ARG A 118 -0.60 37.12 -25.95
N GLN A 119 -0.14 38.36 -25.79
CA GLN A 119 -0.96 39.53 -26.07
C GLN A 119 -1.18 39.65 -27.59
N PHE A 120 -2.37 40.08 -28.00
CA PHE A 120 -2.66 40.38 -29.40
C PHE A 120 -2.28 41.85 -29.67
N PRO A 121 -1.12 42.13 -30.32
CA PRO A 121 -0.76 43.51 -30.64
C PRO A 121 -1.69 44.06 -31.74
N SER A 122 -2.12 45.31 -31.58
CA SER A 122 -3.09 45.99 -32.46
C SER A 122 -2.60 46.26 -33.90
N GLN A 123 -1.32 46.05 -34.19
CA GLN A 123 -0.73 46.28 -35.51
C GLN A 123 0.17 45.11 -35.91
N ASN A 124 -0.43 44.04 -36.42
CA ASN A 124 0.29 43.10 -37.26
C ASN A 124 0.03 43.46 -38.72
N GLU A 125 1.03 44.06 -39.36
CA GLU A 125 1.05 44.42 -40.79
C GLU A 125 0.95 43.17 -41.70
N TYR A 126 1.10 41.98 -41.12
CA TYR A 126 0.93 40.70 -41.78
C TYR A 126 -0.12 39.84 -41.08
N ARG A 127 -1.14 39.48 -41.86
CA ARG A 127 -2.01 38.31 -41.70
C ARG A 127 -3.11 38.38 -40.65
N GLU A 128 -4.26 37.84 -41.07
CA GLU A 128 -5.44 37.49 -40.26
C GLU A 128 -5.05 36.82 -38.94
N VAL A 129 -4.91 37.61 -37.88
CA VAL A 129 -4.93 37.08 -36.52
C VAL A 129 -6.37 37.20 -36.06
N VAL A 130 -7.02 36.06 -35.79
CA VAL A 130 -8.31 36.07 -35.10
C VAL A 130 -8.06 36.71 -33.73
N ASP A 131 -8.39 37.99 -33.61
CA ASP A 131 -8.27 38.75 -32.37
C ASP A 131 -9.38 38.31 -31.41
N LEU A 132 -9.07 37.27 -30.65
CA LEU A 132 -9.89 36.85 -29.53
C LEU A 132 -9.52 37.76 -28.36
N TYR A 133 -10.34 38.79 -28.13
CA TYR A 133 -10.24 39.69 -26.96
C TYR A 133 -10.00 38.93 -25.64
N VAL A 134 -10.51 37.70 -25.54
CA VAL A 134 -10.22 36.75 -24.46
C VAL A 134 -9.34 35.59 -24.95
N PRO A 135 -8.14 35.38 -24.38
CA PRO A 135 -7.24 34.30 -24.80
C PRO A 135 -7.65 32.94 -24.19
N VAL A 136 -8.74 32.36 -24.70
CA VAL A 136 -9.36 31.11 -24.17
C VAL A 136 -8.36 29.96 -24.02
N PHE A 137 -7.50 29.71 -25.02
CA PHE A 137 -6.50 28.64 -24.94
C PHE A 137 -5.42 28.90 -23.89
N THR A 138 -5.06 30.15 -23.64
CA THR A 138 -4.08 30.51 -22.61
C THR A 138 -4.67 30.33 -21.21
N ILE A 139 -5.97 30.64 -21.04
CA ILE A 139 -6.71 30.38 -19.81
C ILE A 139 -6.81 28.86 -19.55
N LEU A 140 -7.15 28.06 -20.56
CA LEU A 140 -7.18 26.60 -20.41
C LEU A 140 -5.80 26.04 -20.02
N GLN A 141 -4.73 26.50 -20.68
CA GLN A 141 -3.36 26.11 -20.30
C GLN A 141 -3.04 26.52 -18.86
N PHE A 142 -3.43 27.73 -18.45
CA PHE A 142 -3.27 28.18 -17.05
C PHE A 142 -3.96 27.24 -16.07
N LEU A 143 -5.23 26.89 -16.32
CA LEU A 143 -5.97 25.95 -15.48
C LEU A 143 -5.28 24.58 -15.39
N PHE A 144 -4.77 24.05 -16.50
CA PHE A 144 -4.08 22.75 -16.49
C PHE A 144 -2.76 22.80 -15.71
N TYR A 145 -1.87 23.76 -15.99
CA TYR A 145 -0.54 23.78 -15.38
C TYR A 145 -0.57 24.26 -13.92
N VAL A 146 -1.33 25.32 -13.62
CA VAL A 146 -1.47 25.80 -12.24
C VAL A 146 -2.35 24.86 -11.42
N GLY A 147 -3.41 24.30 -12.01
CA GLY A 147 -4.22 23.27 -11.35
C GLY A 147 -3.39 22.04 -11.00
N TRP A 148 -2.53 21.57 -11.92
CA TRP A 148 -1.64 20.44 -11.62
C TRP A 148 -0.59 20.77 -10.54
N LEU A 149 -0.04 22.00 -10.54
CA LEU A 149 0.83 22.46 -9.45
C LEU A 149 0.07 22.45 -8.11
N LYS A 150 -1.17 22.93 -8.09
CA LYS A 150 -2.01 23.00 -6.89
C LYS A 150 -2.33 21.63 -6.31
N VAL A 151 -2.72 20.67 -7.16
CA VAL A 151 -2.90 19.28 -6.73
C VAL A 151 -1.62 18.72 -6.08
N GLY A 152 -0.45 19.08 -6.61
CA GLY A 152 0.82 18.70 -6.00
C GLY A 152 1.06 19.34 -4.64
N GLU A 153 0.70 20.62 -4.48
CA GLU A 153 0.81 21.35 -3.21
C GLU A 153 -0.14 20.80 -2.14
N ASP A 154 -1.38 20.47 -2.50
CA ASP A 154 -2.39 19.97 -1.57
C ASP A 154 -2.01 18.55 -1.07
N LEU A 155 -1.53 17.68 -1.96
CA LEU A 155 -1.09 16.31 -1.60
C LEU A 155 0.18 16.27 -0.74
N MET A 156 0.91 17.38 -0.59
CA MET A 156 2.12 17.41 0.25
C MET A 156 1.83 17.38 1.74
N PHE A 157 0.67 17.87 2.18
CA PHE A 157 0.32 17.99 3.59
C PHE A 157 -1.02 17.31 3.92
N PRO A 158 -1.15 15.98 3.73
CA PRO A 158 -2.42 15.26 3.79
C PRO A 158 -3.04 15.13 5.21
N PHE A 159 -2.44 15.77 6.20
CA PHE A 159 -2.88 15.75 7.61
C PHE A 159 -3.36 17.12 8.07
N GLY A 160 -3.62 18.05 7.18
CA GLY A 160 -4.11 19.39 7.50
C GLY A 160 -5.57 19.39 7.97
N ALA A 161 -6.26 20.49 7.68
CA ALA A 161 -7.66 20.71 8.01
C ALA A 161 -8.50 20.99 6.75
N ASP A 162 -7.97 20.67 5.57
CA ASP A 162 -8.66 20.83 4.30
C ASP A 162 -9.62 19.65 4.07
N ASP A 163 -10.66 19.86 3.26
CA ASP A 163 -11.71 18.87 3.02
C ASP A 163 -11.19 17.56 2.38
N GLU A 164 -10.02 17.60 1.74
CA GLU A 164 -9.36 16.45 1.11
C GLU A 164 -8.40 15.71 2.05
N ASP A 165 -8.13 16.24 3.25
CA ASP A 165 -7.21 15.65 4.20
C ASP A 165 -7.78 14.40 4.89
N PHE A 166 -6.88 13.62 5.49
CA PHE A 166 -7.32 12.49 6.30
C PHE A 166 -8.08 12.96 7.55
N GLU A 167 -9.30 12.47 7.69
CA GLU A 167 -10.17 12.65 8.86
C GLU A 167 -9.65 11.89 10.10
N PHE A 168 -8.53 12.33 10.64
CA PHE A 168 -7.82 11.65 11.72
C PHE A 168 -8.67 11.55 13.00
N ASN A 169 -9.43 12.60 13.32
CA ASN A 169 -10.32 12.62 14.48
C ASN A 169 -11.39 11.52 14.40
N TYR A 170 -12.01 11.36 13.23
CA TYR A 170 -12.99 10.31 12.99
C TYR A 170 -12.34 8.93 13.09
N ILE A 171 -11.19 8.73 12.45
CA ILE A 171 -10.46 7.45 12.49
C ILE A 171 -10.09 7.07 13.93
N LEU A 172 -9.64 8.04 14.74
CA LEU A 172 -9.29 7.83 16.14
C LEU A 172 -10.50 7.38 16.97
N GLU A 173 -11.62 8.11 16.89
CA GLU A 173 -12.86 7.77 17.62
C GLU A 173 -13.39 6.40 17.20
N ARG A 174 -13.52 6.17 15.90
CA ARG A 174 -13.97 4.90 15.34
C ARG A 174 -13.10 3.74 15.80
N ASN A 175 -11.78 3.91 15.82
CA ASN A 175 -10.86 2.84 16.23
C ASN A 175 -10.94 2.58 17.73
N LEU A 176 -11.11 3.62 18.54
CA LEU A 176 -11.30 3.49 19.98
C LEU A 176 -12.59 2.72 20.29
N GLU A 177 -13.71 3.13 19.70
CA GLU A 177 -15.02 2.49 19.87
C GLU A 177 -14.97 1.02 19.44
N MET A 178 -14.43 0.73 18.26
CA MET A 178 -14.33 -0.63 17.76
C MET A 178 -13.41 -1.50 18.61
N ALA A 179 -12.32 -0.96 19.14
CA ALA A 179 -11.41 -1.70 19.99
C ALA A 179 -12.09 -2.12 21.31
N TYR A 180 -12.81 -1.21 21.96
CA TYR A 180 -13.58 -1.54 23.16
C TYR A 180 -14.69 -2.55 22.86
N LEU A 181 -15.45 -2.35 21.77
CA LEU A 181 -16.53 -3.25 21.39
C LEU A 181 -16.04 -4.68 21.11
N ILE A 182 -14.87 -4.85 20.48
CA ILE A 182 -14.28 -6.16 20.19
C ILE A 182 -13.89 -6.89 21.49
N VAL A 183 -13.33 -6.17 22.46
CA VAL A 183 -12.76 -6.76 23.68
C VAL A 183 -13.79 -6.94 24.80
N ASP A 184 -14.82 -6.09 24.86
CA ASP A 184 -15.86 -6.16 25.88
C ASP A 184 -17.09 -6.92 25.36
N ASP A 185 -17.85 -6.29 24.46
CA ASP A 185 -19.15 -6.82 24.04
C ASP A 185 -19.01 -8.09 23.20
N LEU A 186 -18.13 -8.12 22.20
CA LEU A 186 -17.99 -9.26 21.29
C LEU A 186 -17.12 -10.40 21.84
N HIS A 187 -16.56 -10.26 23.04
CA HIS A 187 -15.65 -11.24 23.57
C HIS A 187 -16.34 -12.60 23.76
N ASN A 188 -15.78 -13.63 23.11
CA ASN A 188 -16.27 -15.01 23.14
C ASN A 188 -17.73 -15.18 22.69
N GLN A 189 -18.25 -14.24 21.89
CA GLN A 189 -19.56 -14.37 21.26
C GLN A 189 -19.44 -15.10 19.92
N VAL A 190 -20.18 -16.20 19.77
CA VAL A 190 -20.35 -16.90 18.49
C VAL A 190 -21.81 -17.28 18.31
N PRO A 191 -22.39 -17.12 17.10
CA PRO A 191 -23.70 -17.67 16.79
C PRO A 191 -23.72 -19.19 17.00
N PRO A 192 -24.89 -19.78 17.32
CA PRO A 192 -24.99 -21.23 17.48
C PRO A 192 -24.59 -21.93 16.18
N VAL A 193 -23.70 -22.92 16.29
CA VAL A 193 -23.24 -23.72 15.15
C VAL A 193 -24.37 -24.65 14.72
N TYR A 194 -25.04 -24.31 13.62
CA TYR A 194 -25.96 -25.22 12.94
C TYR A 194 -25.18 -26.00 11.87
N VAL A 195 -25.44 -27.31 11.77
CA VAL A 195 -24.94 -28.11 10.64
C VAL A 195 -25.90 -27.89 9.49
N GLU A 196 -25.64 -26.87 8.67
CA GLU A 196 -26.26 -26.79 7.36
C GLU A 196 -25.76 -27.99 6.54
N SER A 197 -26.70 -28.81 6.07
CA SER A 197 -26.40 -29.96 5.22
C SER A 197 -25.63 -29.48 3.98
N LEU A 198 -24.41 -29.97 3.79
CA LEU A 198 -23.63 -29.73 2.56
C LEU A 198 -24.33 -30.29 1.30
N ASP A 199 -25.36 -31.13 1.45
CA ASP A 199 -26.16 -31.64 0.34
C ASP A 199 -27.12 -30.59 -0.23
N ASP A 200 -27.49 -29.58 0.55
CA ASP A 200 -28.25 -28.44 0.07
C ASP A 200 -27.30 -27.53 -0.71
N LYS A 201 -27.28 -27.69 -2.04
CA LYS A 201 -26.53 -26.81 -2.94
C LYS A 201 -26.98 -25.36 -2.71
N VAL A 202 -26.20 -24.60 -1.93
CA VAL A 202 -26.43 -23.18 -1.69
C VAL A 202 -26.42 -22.44 -3.02
N LYS A 203 -27.61 -22.08 -3.52
CA LYS A 203 -27.78 -21.26 -4.72
C LYS A 203 -27.88 -19.81 -4.28
N LEU A 204 -26.84 -19.03 -4.56
CA LEU A 204 -26.86 -17.58 -4.34
C LEU A 204 -27.98 -16.96 -5.17
N MET A 205 -28.95 -16.34 -4.51
CA MET A 205 -30.07 -15.67 -5.16
C MET A 205 -29.68 -14.24 -5.56
N HIS A 206 -30.12 -13.81 -6.74
CA HIS A 206 -29.98 -12.43 -7.19
C HIS A 206 -31.28 -11.65 -6.93
N THR A 207 -31.15 -10.37 -6.57
CA THR A 207 -32.28 -9.45 -6.56
C THR A 207 -32.66 -9.07 -7.99
N LYS A 208 -33.88 -8.54 -8.21
CA LYS A 208 -34.32 -8.10 -9.54
C LYS A 208 -33.42 -7.04 -10.16
N ALA A 209 -32.78 -6.21 -9.34
CA ALA A 209 -31.77 -5.26 -9.80
C ALA A 209 -30.48 -5.99 -10.18
N SER A 210 -29.96 -6.88 -9.32
CA SER A 210 -28.66 -7.53 -9.56
C SER A 210 -28.65 -8.54 -10.70
N ILE A 211 -29.81 -9.14 -11.04
CA ILE A 211 -29.92 -10.06 -12.17
C ILE A 211 -29.81 -9.35 -13.53
N GLN A 212 -30.10 -8.04 -13.58
CA GLN A 212 -30.00 -7.22 -14.78
C GLN A 212 -28.59 -6.70 -15.02
N LEU A 213 -27.69 -6.77 -14.01
CA LEU A 213 -26.29 -6.42 -14.21
C LEU A 213 -25.60 -7.48 -15.09
N SER A 214 -24.84 -7.00 -16.06
CA SER A 214 -24.04 -7.86 -16.93
C SER A 214 -22.88 -8.46 -16.15
N ASN A 215 -23.02 -9.73 -15.78
CA ASN A 215 -21.93 -10.51 -15.22
C ASN A 215 -21.12 -11.16 -16.35
N HIS A 216 -19.88 -10.70 -16.55
CA HIS A 216 -18.94 -11.29 -17.49
C HIS A 216 -17.91 -12.14 -16.74
N PRO A 217 -18.17 -13.44 -16.50
CA PRO A 217 -17.14 -14.30 -15.94
C PRO A 217 -15.94 -14.32 -16.89
N GLN A 218 -14.73 -14.42 -16.34
CA GLN A 218 -13.50 -14.48 -17.13
C GLN A 218 -13.59 -15.63 -18.15
N ARG A 219 -13.70 -15.30 -19.44
CA ARG A 219 -13.68 -16.26 -20.54
C ARG A 219 -12.24 -16.36 -21.02
N GLN A 220 -11.52 -17.41 -20.63
CA GLN A 220 -10.24 -17.74 -21.27
C GLN A 220 -10.48 -17.94 -22.78
N HIS A 221 -9.76 -17.18 -23.61
CA HIS A 221 -9.93 -17.13 -25.06
C HIS A 221 -9.69 -18.49 -25.75
N LEU A 222 -8.91 -19.38 -25.14
CA LEU A 222 -8.65 -20.74 -25.64
C LEU A 222 -9.62 -21.81 -25.10
N ARG A 223 -10.52 -21.48 -24.16
CA ARG A 223 -11.41 -22.48 -23.53
C ARG A 223 -12.37 -23.15 -24.51
N LYS A 224 -12.69 -22.49 -25.62
CA LYS A 224 -13.50 -23.04 -26.72
C LYS A 224 -12.66 -23.57 -27.89
N TYR A 225 -11.34 -23.40 -27.85
CA TYR A 225 -10.46 -23.85 -28.92
C TYR A 225 -10.30 -25.37 -28.84
N LYS A 226 -10.85 -26.07 -29.83
CA LYS A 226 -10.68 -27.52 -30.00
C LYS A 226 -9.67 -27.73 -31.12
N LEU A 227 -8.57 -28.44 -30.84
CA LEU A 227 -7.65 -28.91 -31.87
C LEU A 227 -8.38 -29.94 -32.75
N ASP A 228 -8.06 -29.94 -34.04
CA ASP A 228 -8.57 -30.95 -34.96
C ASP A 228 -7.98 -32.34 -34.60
N PRO A 229 -8.74 -33.45 -34.62
CA PRO A 229 -8.24 -34.77 -34.24
C PRO A 229 -7.01 -35.23 -35.02
N GLY A 230 -6.81 -34.72 -36.25
CA GLY A 230 -5.60 -34.94 -37.03
C GLY A 230 -4.36 -34.23 -36.45
N ALA A 231 -4.53 -33.02 -35.92
CA ALA A 231 -3.48 -32.22 -35.29
C ALA A 231 -3.11 -32.71 -33.88
N MET A 232 -3.96 -33.55 -33.27
CA MET A 232 -3.70 -34.19 -31.97
C MET A 232 -2.86 -35.48 -32.09
N LYS A 233 -2.51 -35.91 -33.30
CA LYS A 233 -1.64 -37.06 -33.50
C LYS A 233 -0.21 -36.71 -33.12
N ILE A 234 0.32 -37.44 -32.14
CA ILE A 234 1.70 -37.30 -31.67
C ILE A 234 2.63 -37.83 -32.76
N SER A 235 3.44 -36.95 -33.35
CA SER A 235 4.49 -37.31 -34.30
C SER A 235 5.85 -36.88 -33.77
N ARG A 236 6.84 -37.77 -33.83
CA ARG A 236 8.23 -37.44 -33.53
C ARG A 236 8.83 -36.80 -34.77
N LYS A 237 9.40 -35.60 -34.63
CA LYS A 237 10.13 -34.92 -35.71
C LYS A 237 11.17 -35.91 -36.27
N PRO A 238 11.13 -36.29 -37.56
CA PRO A 238 12.05 -37.30 -38.08
C PRO A 238 13.48 -36.80 -37.95
N SER A 239 14.29 -37.55 -37.21
CA SER A 239 15.73 -37.31 -37.09
C SER A 239 16.37 -37.52 -38.47
N LEU A 240 16.91 -36.46 -39.05
CA LEU A 240 17.74 -36.52 -40.25
C LEU A 240 18.97 -37.40 -39.99
N ARG A 241 18.93 -38.69 -40.35
CA ARG A 241 20.14 -39.50 -40.57
C ARG A 241 19.94 -40.44 -41.76
N LYS A 242 20.59 -40.08 -42.88
CA LYS A 242 20.90 -40.98 -44.00
C LYS A 242 22.21 -41.72 -43.71
N GLY A 243 22.16 -43.04 -43.85
CA GLY A 243 23.21 -43.95 -44.34
C GLY A 243 24.66 -43.78 -43.88
N ASN A 244 25.14 -44.73 -43.07
CA ASN A 244 26.14 -45.70 -43.50
C ASN A 244 26.38 -46.72 -42.36
N THR A 245 26.09 -47.98 -42.66
CA THR A 245 26.39 -49.16 -41.83
C THR A 245 27.90 -49.32 -41.67
N ILE A 246 28.39 -49.26 -40.43
CA ILE A 246 29.74 -49.66 -40.06
C ILE A 246 29.60 -50.83 -39.08
N ASP A 247 30.15 -51.98 -39.47
CA ASP A 247 30.16 -53.23 -38.71
C ASP A 247 30.87 -53.08 -37.35
N LEU A 248 30.08 -53.07 -36.27
CA LEU A 248 30.54 -52.93 -34.89
C LEU A 248 31.30 -54.14 -34.33
N ASN A 249 31.37 -55.26 -35.06
CA ASN A 249 32.08 -56.46 -34.61
C ASN A 249 33.60 -56.41 -34.81
N ILE A 250 34.14 -55.46 -35.59
CA ILE A 250 35.60 -55.30 -35.75
C ILE A 250 36.19 -54.37 -34.67
N PHE A 251 35.37 -53.51 -34.05
CA PHE A 251 35.86 -52.49 -33.10
C PHE A 251 36.05 -53.02 -31.67
N PHE A 252 35.24 -54.00 -31.23
CA PHE A 252 35.31 -54.50 -29.85
C PHE A 252 36.45 -55.50 -29.59
N GLN A 253 36.99 -56.18 -30.62
CA GLN A 253 38.03 -57.19 -30.44
C GLN A 253 39.45 -56.62 -30.36
N ARG A 254 39.70 -55.38 -30.81
CA ARG A 254 41.03 -54.74 -30.72
C ARG A 254 41.27 -53.95 -29.43
N HIS A 255 40.23 -53.60 -28.67
CA HIS A 255 40.39 -52.75 -27.48
C HIS A 255 40.52 -53.52 -26.15
N PHE A 256 40.17 -54.81 -26.12
CA PHE A 256 40.16 -55.61 -24.89
C PHE A 256 41.40 -56.50 -24.65
N LEU A 257 42.35 -56.57 -25.59
CA LEU A 257 43.59 -57.37 -25.45
C LEU A 257 44.86 -56.54 -25.15
N SER A 258 44.76 -55.21 -24.95
CA SER A 258 45.94 -54.35 -24.74
C SER A 258 46.10 -53.79 -23.30
N LYS A 259 45.24 -54.12 -22.33
CA LYS A 259 45.33 -53.57 -20.96
C LYS A 259 45.27 -54.61 -19.83
N LYS A 260 46.00 -55.71 -19.97
CA LYS A 260 46.56 -56.48 -18.86
C LYS A 260 48.06 -56.68 -19.14
N PHE A 261 48.88 -56.60 -18.09
CA PHE A 261 50.35 -56.49 -18.03
C PHE A 261 50.88 -55.04 -17.96
N THR A 262 51.06 -54.50 -16.74
CA THR A 262 52.28 -54.51 -15.86
C THR A 262 53.04 -53.20 -16.00
N SER A 263 53.06 -52.35 -14.96
CA SER A 263 54.12 -52.30 -13.94
C SER A 263 55.45 -51.87 -14.55
N TYR A 264 55.85 -50.62 -14.30
CA TYR A 264 57.02 -50.21 -13.49
C TYR A 264 56.86 -48.73 -13.14
#